data_AF-A0AAW9DTU0-F1
#
_entry.id   AF-A0AAW9DTU0-F1
#
_cell.length_a   1.000
_cell.length_b   1.000
_cell.length_c   1.000
_cell.angle_alpha   90.00
_cell.angle_beta   90.00
_cell.angle_gamma   90.00
#
_symmetry.space_group_name_H-M   'P 1'
#
loop_
_entity.id
_entity.type
_entity.pdbx_description
1 polymer ?
#
loop_
_entity_poly.entity_id
_entity_poly.type
_entity_poly.pdbx_seq_one_letter_code
_entity_poly.pdbx_strand_id
1 'polypeptide(L)'
;MVERARIGVLGDNTALGDAIGLALRQITPRSGLKPVLILYSDNGTSNAGQVSPAQAVAIARHLGVKIFSVQVGGDPAKGRPYKVSSYEGEQPDMRLIASDTGGRFFYAASTGAERAAIRTIGTIVPRLRPPGGRHRLATALYSGPLVVAALLWLLGGIWQADRSR
;
A
#
# COMPACT_ATOMS: atom_id res chain seq x y z
N MET A 1 17.03 4.68 8.71
CA MET A 1 15.58 4.39 8.87
C MET A 1 15.09 3.88 7.52
N VAL A 2 15.07 2.60 7.15
CA VAL A 2 15.01 1.32 7.87
C VAL A 2 16.21 0.48 7.46
N GLU A 3 17.20 0.34 8.35
CA GLU A 3 18.36 -0.51 8.11
C GLU A 3 18.16 -1.78 8.93
N ARG A 4 17.89 -2.88 8.22
CA ARG A 4 17.90 -4.27 8.72
C ARG A 4 16.96 -4.55 9.90
N ALA A 5 15.67 -4.65 9.62
CA ALA A 5 14.87 -5.65 10.33
C ALA A 5 15.52 -7.02 10.02
N ARG A 6 16.27 -7.58 10.96
CA ARG A 6 16.80 -8.94 10.81
C ARG A 6 15.60 -9.87 10.69
N ILE A 7 15.54 -10.65 9.62
CA ILE A 7 14.56 -11.73 9.44
C ILE A 7 14.70 -12.63 10.67
N GLY A 8 13.60 -12.89 11.39
CA GLY A 8 13.57 -13.74 12.59
C GLY A 8 13.51 -13.04 13.96
N VAL A 9 13.49 -11.70 14.05
CA VAL A 9 13.37 -11.00 15.37
C VAL A 9 12.01 -11.22 16.04
N LEU A 10 10.96 -11.55 15.27
CA LEU A 10 9.60 -11.82 15.76
C LEU A 10 9.25 -13.32 15.80
N GLY A 11 10.24 -14.21 15.53
CA GLY A 11 10.03 -15.64 15.32
C GLY A 11 9.27 -15.97 14.03
N ASP A 12 8.99 -17.26 13.78
CA ASP A 12 8.19 -17.73 12.63
C ASP A 12 6.67 -17.56 12.85
N ASN A 13 6.30 -16.52 13.62
CA ASN A 13 4.93 -16.23 13.98
C ASN A 13 4.30 -15.31 12.93
N THR A 14 3.15 -15.72 12.40
CA THR A 14 2.39 -15.00 11.40
C THR A 14 0.97 -14.79 11.93
N ALA A 15 0.60 -13.52 12.12
CA ALA A 15 -0.69 -13.10 12.63
C ALA A 15 -1.55 -12.45 11.54
N LEU A 16 -2.00 -13.26 10.58
CA LEU A 16 -2.82 -12.77 9.46
C LEU A 16 -4.15 -12.18 9.94
N GLY A 17 -4.80 -12.82 10.92
CA GLY A 17 -6.10 -12.35 11.41
C GLY A 17 -6.02 -10.97 12.08
N ASP A 18 -5.03 -10.75 12.95
CA ASP A 18 -4.77 -9.45 13.56
C ASP A 18 -4.40 -8.39 12.51
N ALA A 19 -3.56 -8.74 11.54
CA ALA A 19 -3.17 -7.84 10.45
C ALA A 19 -4.37 -7.41 9.60
N ILE A 20 -5.24 -8.37 9.24
CA ILE A 20 -6.48 -8.08 8.52
C ILE A 20 -7.41 -7.22 9.38
N GLY A 21 -7.64 -7.58 10.65
CA GLY A 21 -8.51 -6.83 11.56
C GLY A 21 -8.05 -5.39 11.75
N LEU A 22 -6.74 -5.18 11.93
CA LEU A 22 -6.14 -3.85 12.04
C LEU A 22 -6.31 -3.05 10.74
N ALA A 23 -6.10 -3.67 9.58
CA ALA A 23 -6.29 -3.03 8.29
C ALA A 23 -7.76 -2.63 8.07
N LEU A 24 -8.71 -3.51 8.40
CA LEU A 24 -10.15 -3.24 8.30
C LEU A 24 -10.56 -2.06 9.20
N ARG A 25 -9.99 -1.95 10.41
CA ARG A 25 -10.26 -0.83 11.32
C ARG A 25 -9.81 0.52 10.77
N GLN A 26 -8.81 0.56 9.90
CA GLN A 26 -8.32 1.79 9.28
C GLN A 26 -9.17 2.22 8.07
N ILE A 27 -10.03 1.34 7.55
CA ILE A 27 -10.90 1.65 6.41
C ILE A 27 -11.98 2.64 6.85
N THR A 28 -11.90 3.86 6.32
CA THR A 28 -12.93 4.87 6.49
C THR A 28 -13.87 4.86 5.28
N PRO A 29 -15.17 4.58 5.46
CA PRO A 29 -16.14 4.66 4.37
C PRO A 29 -16.14 6.04 3.73
N ARG A 30 -16.10 6.08 2.39
CA ARG A 30 -16.28 7.31 1.61
C ARG A 30 -17.34 7.04 0.55
N SER A 31 -18.26 7.99 0.37
CA SER A 31 -19.32 7.88 -0.63
C SER A 31 -18.74 7.65 -2.02
N GLY A 32 -19.28 6.65 -2.73
CA GLY A 32 -18.84 6.27 -4.08
C GLY A 32 -17.56 5.42 -4.14
N LEU A 33 -16.89 5.13 -3.02
CA LEU A 33 -15.64 4.35 -3.00
C LEU A 33 -15.85 2.99 -2.36
N LYS A 34 -15.35 1.94 -3.02
CA LYS A 34 -15.32 0.59 -2.48
C LYS A 34 -13.88 0.24 -2.07
N PRO A 35 -13.56 0.24 -0.76
CA PRO A 35 -12.23 -0.11 -0.31
C PRO A 35 -11.94 -1.60 -0.56
N VAL A 36 -10.68 -1.89 -0.86
CA VAL A 36 -10.17 -3.26 -1.03
C VAL A 36 -8.92 -3.41 -0.17
N LEU A 37 -8.66 -4.62 0.30
CA LEU A 37 -7.45 -4.98 1.02
C LEU A 37 -6.57 -5.83 0.11
N ILE A 38 -5.28 -5.52 0.03
CA ILE A 38 -4.28 -6.37 -0.64
C ILE A 38 -3.42 -6.98 0.48
N LEU A 39 -3.53 -8.29 0.66
CA LEU A 39 -2.82 -9.08 1.66
C LEU A 39 -1.58 -9.72 1.03
N TYR A 40 -0.45 -9.62 1.71
CA TYR A 40 0.84 -10.14 1.25
C TYR A 40 1.48 -11.01 2.33
N SER A 41 1.92 -12.23 2.00
CA SER A 41 2.55 -13.16 2.95
C SER A 41 3.36 -14.23 2.20
N ASP A 42 4.31 -14.86 2.88
CA ASP A 42 5.24 -15.86 2.34
C ASP A 42 4.83 -17.33 2.64
N ASN A 43 4.17 -17.57 3.77
CA ASN A 43 3.82 -18.92 4.25
C ASN A 43 2.33 -19.29 4.10
N GLY A 44 1.50 -18.37 3.60
CA GLY A 44 0.10 -18.64 3.24
C GLY A 44 -0.84 -18.97 4.41
N THR A 45 -0.34 -19.02 5.64
CA THR A 45 -1.06 -19.51 6.83
C THR A 45 -0.71 -18.67 8.06
N SER A 46 -1.68 -18.53 8.95
CA SER A 46 -1.55 -17.85 10.24
C SER A 46 -1.36 -18.88 11.35
N ASN A 47 -0.40 -18.67 12.24
CA ASN A 47 -0.10 -19.55 13.37
C ASN A 47 -0.04 -18.81 14.73
N ALA A 48 -0.27 -17.49 14.76
CA ALA A 48 -0.23 -16.69 15.99
C ALA A 48 -1.19 -15.48 15.91
N GLY A 49 -1.51 -14.85 17.03
CA GLY A 49 -2.39 -13.68 17.08
C GLY A 49 -3.71 -13.93 17.78
N GLN A 50 -4.41 -12.86 18.14
CA GLN A 50 -5.65 -12.92 18.93
C GLN A 50 -6.89 -13.14 18.06
N VAL A 51 -6.93 -12.50 16.90
CA VAL A 51 -7.99 -12.65 15.92
C VAL A 51 -7.62 -13.78 14.95
N SER A 52 -8.53 -14.73 14.78
CA SER A 52 -8.32 -15.81 13.82
C SER A 52 -8.56 -15.33 12.38
N PRO A 53 -7.90 -15.92 11.36
CA PRO A 53 -8.19 -15.61 9.96
C PRO A 53 -9.67 -15.77 9.59
N ALA A 54 -10.35 -16.79 10.13
CA ALA A 54 -11.78 -16.99 9.89
C ALA A 54 -12.62 -15.82 10.44
N GLN A 55 -12.33 -15.35 11.65
CA GLN A 55 -13.00 -14.18 12.24
C GLN A 55 -12.76 -12.91 11.41
N ALA A 56 -11.51 -12.68 11.00
CA ALA A 56 -11.14 -11.51 10.22
C ALA A 56 -11.83 -11.49 8.83
N VAL A 57 -11.94 -12.65 8.18
CA VAL A 57 -12.69 -12.82 6.91
C VAL A 57 -14.18 -12.52 7.11
N ALA A 58 -14.77 -13.00 8.21
CA ALA A 58 -16.18 -12.72 8.51
C ALA A 58 -16.44 -11.20 8.65
N ILE A 59 -15.54 -10.48 9.34
CA ILE A 59 -15.62 -9.03 9.48
C ILE A 59 -15.45 -8.34 8.11
N ALA A 60 -14.48 -8.77 7.28
CA ALA A 60 -14.26 -8.22 5.95
C ALA A 60 -15.51 -8.34 5.06
N ARG A 61 -16.17 -9.51 5.09
CA ARG A 61 -17.43 -9.76 4.37
C ARG A 61 -18.54 -8.85 4.86
N HIS A 62 -18.67 -8.68 6.18
CA HIS A 62 -19.68 -7.79 6.76
C HIS A 62 -19.47 -6.33 6.34
N LEU A 63 -18.22 -5.88 6.23
CA LEU A 63 -17.86 -4.54 5.76
C LEU A 63 -17.91 -4.39 4.22
N GLY A 64 -18.17 -5.48 3.48
CA GLY A 64 -18.14 -5.47 2.01
C GLY A 64 -16.76 -5.22 1.41
N VAL A 65 -15.69 -5.49 2.17
CA VAL A 65 -14.30 -5.27 1.77
C VAL A 65 -13.76 -6.53 1.09
N LYS A 66 -13.34 -6.40 -0.17
CA LYS A 66 -12.72 -7.50 -0.92
C LYS A 66 -11.25 -7.64 -0.54
N ILE A 67 -10.79 -8.86 -0.27
CA ILE A 67 -9.39 -9.15 0.01
C ILE A 67 -8.75 -9.82 -1.21
N PHE A 68 -7.72 -9.19 -1.77
CA PHE A 68 -6.84 -9.79 -2.77
C PHE A 68 -5.59 -10.29 -2.07
N SER A 69 -5.26 -11.57 -2.23
CA SER A 69 -4.13 -12.18 -1.54
C SER A 69 -3.01 -12.50 -2.53
N VAL A 70 -1.78 -12.13 -2.17
CA VAL A 70 -0.57 -12.39 -2.94
C VAL A 70 0.40 -13.17 -2.06
N GLN A 71 0.61 -14.44 -2.39
CA GLN A 71 1.55 -15.29 -1.66
C GLN A 71 2.90 -15.34 -2.38
N VAL A 72 4.00 -15.21 -1.65
CA VAL A 72 5.36 -15.25 -2.19
C VAL A 72 6.17 -16.41 -1.64
N GLY A 73 6.51 -17.35 -2.52
CA GLY A 73 7.26 -18.53 -2.11
C GLY A 73 6.42 -19.49 -1.26
N GLY A 74 7.11 -20.49 -0.71
CA GLY A 74 6.47 -21.65 -0.08
C GLY A 74 5.62 -22.45 -1.06
N ASP A 75 4.80 -23.35 -0.54
CA ASP A 75 3.80 -24.04 -1.35
C ASP A 75 2.57 -23.14 -1.55
N PRO A 76 2.04 -23.02 -2.78
CA PRO A 76 0.86 -22.20 -3.04
C PRO A 76 -0.34 -22.69 -2.23
N ALA A 77 -1.09 -21.75 -1.64
CA ALA A 77 -2.37 -22.01 -1.00
C ALA A 77 -3.28 -22.85 -1.91
N LYS A 78 -3.74 -23.99 -1.39
CA LYS A 78 -4.47 -25.01 -2.15
C LYS A 78 -5.98 -24.79 -2.15
N GLY A 79 -6.46 -23.73 -1.49
CA GLY A 79 -7.90 -23.48 -1.29
C GLY A 79 -8.49 -24.45 -0.30
N ARG A 80 -7.74 -24.82 0.72
CA ARG A 80 -8.17 -25.78 1.73
C ARG A 80 -8.03 -25.15 3.11
N PRO A 81 -8.99 -25.39 4.01
CA PRO A 81 -8.81 -25.01 5.38
C PRO A 81 -7.63 -25.76 6.01
N TYR A 82 -7.03 -25.14 7.02
CA TYR A 82 -5.96 -25.73 7.81
C TYR A 82 -6.28 -25.60 9.30
N LYS A 83 -5.67 -26.45 10.13
CA LYS A 83 -5.80 -26.39 11.60
C LYS A 83 -4.45 -26.06 12.21
N VAL A 84 -4.47 -25.21 13.23
CA VAL A 84 -3.33 -24.88 14.08
C VAL A 84 -3.80 -24.81 15.52
N SER A 85 -2.93 -25.11 16.47
CA SER A 85 -3.28 -25.09 17.90
C SER A 85 -3.62 -23.70 18.44
N SER A 86 -3.14 -22.66 17.77
CA SER A 86 -3.33 -21.26 18.19
C SER A 86 -4.76 -20.75 18.03
N TYR A 87 -5.62 -21.45 17.29
CA TYR A 87 -7.01 -21.06 17.08
C TYR A 87 -7.96 -22.24 17.23
N GLU A 88 -9.18 -21.94 17.65
CA GLU A 88 -10.26 -22.90 17.60
C GLU A 88 -10.77 -23.08 16.17
N GLY A 89 -10.93 -24.34 15.75
CA GLY A 89 -11.52 -24.69 14.46
C GLY A 89 -10.59 -24.52 13.26
N GLU A 90 -11.19 -24.72 12.08
CA GLU A 90 -10.50 -24.62 10.80
C GLU A 90 -10.32 -23.17 10.36
N GLN A 91 -9.14 -22.86 9.82
CA GLN A 91 -8.79 -21.54 9.34
C GLN A 91 -8.68 -21.53 7.81
N PRO A 92 -9.17 -20.48 7.13
CA PRO A 92 -9.03 -20.33 5.69
C PRO A 92 -7.57 -20.02 5.33
N ASP A 93 -7.02 -20.73 4.34
CA ASP A 93 -5.76 -20.33 3.71
C ASP A 93 -5.93 -19.02 2.91
N MET A 94 -4.82 -18.44 2.43
CA MET A 94 -4.87 -17.20 1.64
C MET A 94 -5.76 -17.29 0.39
N ARG A 95 -5.97 -18.47 -0.18
CA ARG A 95 -6.85 -18.63 -1.33
C ARG A 95 -8.31 -18.52 -0.91
N LEU A 96 -8.69 -19.20 0.17
CA LEU A 96 -10.03 -19.12 0.75
C LEU A 96 -10.36 -17.71 1.26
N ILE A 97 -9.41 -17.05 1.93
CA ILE A 97 -9.57 -15.65 2.36
C ILE A 97 -9.99 -14.74 1.18
N ALA A 98 -9.34 -14.89 0.02
CA ALA A 98 -9.66 -14.10 -1.15
C ALA A 98 -10.98 -14.51 -1.81
N SER A 99 -11.27 -15.82 -1.94
CA SER A 99 -12.54 -16.26 -2.54
C SER A 99 -13.74 -15.86 -1.70
N ASP A 100 -13.65 -16.01 -0.38
CA ASP A 100 -14.77 -15.80 0.54
C ASP A 100 -15.16 -14.32 0.66
N THR A 101 -14.21 -13.42 0.39
CA THR A 101 -14.43 -11.97 0.36
C THR A 101 -14.71 -11.44 -1.05
N GLY A 102 -14.71 -12.29 -2.08
CA GLY A 102 -14.96 -11.90 -3.47
C GLY A 102 -13.78 -11.18 -4.16
N GLY A 103 -12.57 -11.38 -3.65
CA GLY A 103 -11.32 -10.96 -4.27
C GLY A 103 -10.69 -12.09 -5.11
N ARG A 104 -9.36 -12.05 -5.26
CA ARG A 104 -8.60 -13.05 -6.04
C ARG A 104 -7.26 -13.35 -5.40
N PHE A 105 -6.91 -14.63 -5.40
CA PHE A 105 -5.60 -15.13 -4.98
C PHE A 105 -4.59 -15.12 -6.13
N PHE A 106 -3.36 -14.73 -5.82
CA PHE A 106 -2.22 -14.75 -6.70
C PHE A 106 -1.04 -15.45 -6.01
N TYR A 107 -0.39 -16.35 -6.73
CA TYR A 107 0.86 -16.95 -6.29
C TYR A 107 2.01 -16.34 -7.09
N ALA A 108 2.96 -15.74 -6.38
CA ALA A 108 4.11 -15.05 -6.95
C ALA A 108 5.40 -15.83 -6.66
N ALA A 109 5.75 -16.74 -7.57
CA ALA A 109 7.01 -17.48 -7.51
C ALA A 109 8.24 -16.64 -7.90
N SER A 110 8.03 -15.40 -8.39
CA SER A 110 9.10 -14.48 -8.80
C SER A 110 8.64 -13.03 -8.72
N THR A 111 9.58 -12.10 -8.70
CA THR A 111 9.33 -10.65 -8.78
C THR A 111 8.56 -10.25 -10.06
N GLY A 112 8.66 -11.05 -11.13
CA GLY A 112 7.88 -10.86 -12.35
C GLY A 112 6.40 -11.20 -12.13
N ALA A 113 6.12 -12.34 -11.50
CA ALA A 113 4.77 -12.81 -11.19
C ALA A 113 4.07 -11.88 -10.18
N GLU A 114 4.80 -11.42 -9.16
CA GLU A 114 4.33 -10.43 -8.19
C GLU A 114 3.86 -9.14 -8.88
N ARG A 115 4.72 -8.57 -9.74
CA ARG A 115 4.38 -7.35 -10.49
C ARG A 115 3.17 -7.57 -11.40
N ALA A 116 3.02 -8.76 -11.98
CA ALA A 116 1.85 -9.11 -12.78
C ALA A 116 0.57 -9.18 -11.92
N ALA A 117 0.64 -9.72 -10.71
CA ALA A 117 -0.48 -9.75 -9.77
C ALA A 117 -0.95 -8.34 -9.40
N ILE A 118 -0.02 -7.46 -8.99
CA ILE A 118 -0.34 -6.06 -8.63
C ILE A 118 -0.95 -5.31 -9.82
N ARG A 119 -0.39 -5.49 -11.04
CA ARG A 119 -0.97 -4.89 -12.25
C ARG A 119 -2.40 -5.37 -12.50
N THR A 120 -2.64 -6.67 -12.35
CA THR A 120 -3.96 -7.27 -12.52
C THR A 120 -4.96 -6.75 -11.49
N ILE A 121 -4.55 -6.59 -10.23
CA ILE A 121 -5.39 -5.96 -9.21
C ILE A 121 -5.74 -4.52 -9.63
N GLY A 122 -4.77 -3.77 -10.15
CA GLY A 122 -4.97 -2.40 -10.62
C GLY A 122 -5.81 -2.25 -11.90
N THR A 123 -6.17 -3.34 -12.60
CA THR A 123 -7.16 -3.33 -13.68
C THR A 123 -8.55 -3.72 -13.18
N ILE A 124 -8.63 -4.61 -12.18
CA ILE A 124 -9.88 -5.05 -11.55
C ILE A 124 -10.46 -3.94 -10.65
N VAL A 125 -9.61 -3.28 -9.89
CA VAL A 125 -10.01 -2.27 -8.91
C VAL A 125 -9.97 -0.89 -9.58
N PRO A 126 -11.10 -0.17 -9.65
CA PRO A 126 -11.13 1.17 -10.20
C PRO A 126 -10.16 2.06 -9.42
N ARG A 127 -9.13 2.57 -10.09
CA ARG A 127 -8.24 3.55 -9.46
C ARG A 127 -8.99 4.86 -9.38
N LEU A 128 -9.02 5.43 -8.19
CA LEU A 128 -9.30 6.84 -8.07
C LEU A 128 -8.21 7.57 -8.83
N ARG A 129 -8.60 8.35 -9.84
CA ARG A 129 -7.77 9.48 -10.22
C ARG A 129 -7.51 10.23 -8.91
N PRO A 130 -6.25 10.51 -8.55
CA PRO A 130 -5.97 11.48 -7.51
C PRO A 130 -6.89 12.67 -7.81
N PRO A 131 -7.69 13.18 -6.84
CA PRO A 131 -8.53 14.35 -7.06
C PRO A 131 -7.62 15.36 -7.72
N GLY A 132 -7.94 15.69 -8.98
CA GLY A 132 -6.99 16.28 -9.92
C GLY A 132 -6.18 17.30 -9.16
N GLY A 133 -4.94 16.92 -8.83
CA GLY A 133 -4.10 17.76 -8.01
C GLY A 133 -4.13 19.07 -8.75
N ARG A 134 -4.61 20.13 -8.10
CA ARG A 134 -4.21 21.46 -8.49
C ARG A 134 -2.69 21.40 -8.32
N HIS A 135 -2.01 20.94 -9.37
CA HIS A 135 -0.65 21.30 -9.65
C HIS A 135 -0.76 22.81 -9.70
N ARG A 136 -0.63 23.46 -8.54
CA ARG A 136 -0.09 24.80 -8.47
C ARG A 136 1.27 24.61 -9.10
N LEU A 137 1.31 24.68 -10.42
CA LEU A 137 2.48 25.11 -11.15
C LEU A 137 2.81 26.42 -10.46
N ALA A 138 3.71 26.36 -9.49
CA ALA A 138 4.27 27.53 -8.87
C ALA A 138 5.11 28.14 -9.98
N THR A 139 4.47 28.92 -10.85
CA THR A 139 5.15 29.70 -11.86
C THR A 139 6.10 30.61 -11.10
N ALA A 140 7.38 30.42 -11.36
CA ALA A 140 8.47 31.20 -10.82
C ALA A 140 8.33 32.68 -11.25
N LEU A 141 7.51 33.47 -10.56
CA LEU A 141 7.35 34.91 -10.81
C LEU A 141 8.60 35.73 -10.42
N TYR A 142 9.66 35.08 -9.92
CA TYR A 142 10.88 35.76 -9.47
C TYR A 142 11.77 36.26 -10.61
N SER A 143 11.55 35.83 -11.86
CA SER A 143 12.37 36.25 -13.00
C SER A 143 12.26 37.76 -13.28
N GLY A 144 11.07 38.34 -13.16
CA GLY A 144 10.85 39.78 -13.36
C GLY A 144 11.62 40.65 -12.36
N PRO A 145 11.41 40.47 -11.04
CA PRO A 145 12.15 41.21 -10.02
C PRO A 145 13.67 41.06 -10.10
N LEU A 146 14.18 39.88 -10.46
CA LEU A 146 15.62 39.65 -10.61
C LEU A 146 16.23 40.46 -11.76
N VAL A 147 15.55 40.51 -12.91
CA VAL A 147 16.01 41.31 -14.07
C VAL A 147 16.05 42.80 -13.71
N VAL A 148 15.02 43.30 -13.01
CA VAL A 148 14.98 44.70 -12.56
C VAL A 148 16.12 45.00 -11.58
N ALA A 149 16.36 44.12 -10.60
CA ALA A 149 17.45 44.29 -9.65
C ALA A 149 18.82 44.30 -10.35
N ALA A 150 19.04 43.41 -11.32
CA ALA A 150 20.28 43.36 -12.09
C ALA A 150 20.53 44.64 -12.92
N LEU A 151 19.48 45.18 -13.55
CA LEU A 151 19.58 46.44 -14.31
C LEU A 151 19.87 47.64 -13.41
N LEU A 152 19.20 47.75 -12.26
CA LEU A 152 19.47 48.82 -11.28
C LEU A 152 20.90 48.76 -10.75
N TRP A 153 21.40 47.54 -10.49
CA TRP A 153 22.78 47.35 -10.04
C TRP A 153 23.80 47.81 -11.09
N LEU A 154 23.60 47.45 -12.36
CA LEU A 154 24.48 47.88 -13.46
C LEU A 154 24.46 49.41 -13.66
N LEU A 155 23.28 50.03 -13.64
CA LEU A 155 23.15 51.48 -13.78
C LEU A 155 23.82 52.24 -12.62
N GLY A 156 23.68 51.73 -11.39
CA GLY A 156 24.37 52.30 -10.23
C GLY A 156 25.89 52.20 -10.34
N GLY A 157 26.40 51.09 -10.87
CA GLY A 157 27.84 50.91 -11.10
C GLY A 157 28.41 51.89 -12.12
N ILE A 158 27.70 52.13 -13.23
CA ILE A 158 28.11 53.10 -14.25
C ILE A 158 28.13 54.52 -13.67
N TRP A 159 27.13 54.89 -12.88
CA TRP A 159 27.05 56.22 -12.28
C TRP A 159 28.14 56.47 -11.23
N GLN A 160 28.51 55.45 -10.45
CA GLN A 160 29.65 55.54 -9.53
C GLN A 160 30.99 55.67 -10.26
N ALA A 161 31.16 54.97 -11.39
CA ALA A 161 32.39 55.03 -12.20
C ALA A 161 32.57 56.39 -12.91
N ASP A 162 31.48 57.06 -13.25
CA ASP A 162 31.51 58.40 -13.86
C ASP A 162 31.80 59.51 -12.84
N ARG A 163 31.48 59.28 -11.56
CA ARG A 163 31.70 60.25 -10.47
C ARG A 163 33.08 60.15 -9.81
N SER A 164 33.86 59.11 -10.13
CA SER A 164 35.21 58.89 -9.62
C SER A 164 36.32 59.27 -10.62
N ARG A 165 35.95 59.90 -11.74
CA ARG A 165 36.85 60.60 -12.66
C ARG A 165 36.74 62.11 -12.46
#